data_AF-A0AAW0BS84-F1
#
_entry.id   AF-A0AAW0BS84-F1
#
_cell.length_a   1.000
_cell.length_b   1.000
_cell.length_c   1.000
_cell.angle_alpha   90.00
_cell.angle_beta   90.00
_cell.angle_gamma   90.00
#
_symmetry.space_group_name_H-M   'P 1'
#
loop_
_entity.id
_entity.type
_entity.pdbx_description
1 polymer ?
#
loop_
_entity_poly.entity_id
_entity_poly.type
_entity_poly.pdbx_seq_one_letter_code
_entity_poly.pdbx_strand_id
1 'polypeptide(L)'
;MPLLASFHQPLFDTVGELVTCWRQIFQGIQYMHENFVAHRDCTFSNIMQDATLLYPDGFHPIQNWMDPSYKHFARHITRTECWPRYYIIDFGLSRRYDPAQGPPMEDVICGGDKSPPEHLGAAYDIPCNPFPTDIYFLGNLLKQDFVYKGFPMSSDDRLRLYEPLSFLDPLIKDMTQQDPALRPTIGEVIERFDEIARKLSFWHLRRPGQRFYFFPKLAQLVRQIKHLFKLVPALPLYTPPTLVPLSPEMQAFYTQTGTKSPP
;
A
#
# COMPACT_ATOMS: atom_id res chain seq x y z
N MET A 1 6.05 0.70 -20.98
CA MET A 1 5.45 1.19 -19.72
C MET A 1 5.47 2.71 -19.74
N PRO A 2 4.43 3.38 -19.24
CA PRO A 2 4.46 4.84 -19.06
C PRO A 2 5.59 5.21 -18.07
N LEU A 3 6.02 6.48 -18.10
CA LEU A 3 6.88 7.02 -17.04
C LEU A 3 6.06 7.01 -15.74
N LEU A 4 6.51 6.27 -14.74
CA LEU A 4 5.81 6.13 -13.46
C LEU A 4 6.24 7.25 -12.50
N ALA A 5 5.30 7.70 -11.67
CA ALA A 5 5.58 8.63 -10.58
C ALA A 5 5.50 7.90 -9.23
N SER A 6 6.13 8.48 -8.22
CA SER A 6 5.96 8.04 -6.83
C SER A 6 4.48 8.05 -6.46
N PHE A 7 3.96 6.94 -5.89
CA PHE A 7 2.51 6.76 -5.69
C PHE A 7 1.86 7.79 -4.77
N HIS A 8 2.67 8.45 -3.94
CA HIS A 8 2.25 9.49 -3.00
C HIS A 8 2.35 10.92 -3.53
N GLN A 9 2.81 11.13 -4.77
CA GLN A 9 2.98 12.44 -5.40
C GLN A 9 1.98 12.64 -6.55
N PRO A 10 1.20 13.72 -6.58
CA PRO A 10 1.02 14.71 -5.50
C PRO A 10 0.38 14.05 -4.27
N LEU A 11 0.37 14.72 -3.13
CA LEU A 11 -0.24 14.16 -1.92
C LEU A 11 -1.74 13.85 -2.12
N PHE A 12 -2.26 12.86 -1.40
CA PHE A 12 -3.67 12.42 -1.50
C PHE A 12 -4.65 13.51 -1.04
N ASP A 13 -5.64 13.85 -1.86
CA ASP A 13 -6.64 14.89 -1.54
C ASP A 13 -7.68 14.38 -0.53
N THR A 14 -8.04 13.09 -0.60
CA THR A 14 -9.09 12.50 0.23
C THR A 14 -8.76 11.11 0.77
N VAL A 15 -9.48 10.70 1.83
CA VAL A 15 -9.48 9.32 2.33
C VAL A 15 -9.89 8.32 1.24
N GLY A 16 -10.82 8.67 0.36
CA GLY A 16 -11.25 7.82 -0.76
C GLY A 16 -10.13 7.52 -1.76
N GLU A 17 -9.22 8.48 -2.00
CA GLU A 17 -8.03 8.25 -2.82
C GLU A 17 -7.07 7.25 -2.16
N LEU A 18 -6.87 7.36 -0.84
CA LEU A 18 -6.06 6.41 -0.07
C LEU A 18 -6.67 5.01 -0.07
N VAL A 19 -7.98 4.89 0.16
CA VAL A 19 -8.70 3.61 0.12
C VAL A 19 -8.57 2.96 -1.25
N THR A 20 -8.67 3.74 -2.32
CA THR A 20 -8.51 3.25 -3.71
C THR A 20 -7.08 2.80 -4.01
N CYS A 21 -6.08 3.52 -3.49
CA CYS A 21 -4.68 3.16 -3.61
C CYS A 21 -4.37 1.83 -2.93
N TRP A 22 -4.71 1.71 -1.64
CA TRP A 22 -4.40 0.52 -0.85
C TRP A 22 -5.15 -0.71 -1.33
N ARG A 23 -6.39 -0.56 -1.81
CA ARG A 23 -7.12 -1.62 -2.51
C ARG A 23 -6.31 -2.20 -3.67
N GLN A 24 -5.78 -1.36 -4.55
CA GLN A 24 -5.00 -1.81 -5.72
C GLN A 24 -3.67 -2.45 -5.31
N ILE A 25 -2.99 -1.91 -4.29
CA ILE A 25 -1.73 -2.47 -3.77
C ILE A 25 -1.98 -3.89 -3.23
N PHE A 26 -3.00 -4.06 -2.39
CA PHE A 26 -3.34 -5.38 -1.86
C PHE A 26 -3.72 -6.36 -2.96
N GLN A 27 -4.53 -5.94 -3.93
CA GLN A 27 -4.88 -6.77 -5.09
C GLN A 27 -3.64 -7.17 -5.90
N GLY A 28 -2.68 -6.26 -6.08
CA GLY A 28 -1.41 -6.58 -6.75
C GLY A 28 -0.60 -7.65 -6.02
N ILE A 29 -0.49 -7.56 -4.70
CA ILE A 29 0.20 -8.56 -3.88
C ILE A 29 -0.58 -9.87 -3.83
N GLN A 30 -1.91 -9.83 -3.77
CA GLN A 30 -2.73 -11.04 -3.86
C GLN A 30 -2.48 -11.78 -5.17
N TYR A 31 -2.48 -11.06 -6.30
CA TYR A 31 -2.17 -11.67 -7.59
C TYR A 31 -0.80 -12.34 -7.59
N MET A 32 0.23 -11.70 -7.01
CA MET A 32 1.55 -12.32 -6.88
C MET A 32 1.48 -13.59 -6.03
N HIS A 33 0.83 -13.52 -4.87
CA HIS A 33 0.73 -14.62 -3.92
C HIS A 33 -0.05 -15.80 -4.48
N GLU A 34 -1.15 -15.58 -5.19
CA GLU A 34 -1.92 -16.61 -5.91
C GLU A 34 -1.09 -17.33 -6.99
N ASN A 35 -0.07 -16.67 -7.52
CA ASN A 35 0.88 -17.26 -8.47
C ASN A 35 2.13 -17.83 -7.80
N PHE A 36 2.10 -17.99 -6.47
CA PHE A 36 3.20 -18.45 -5.63
C PHE A 36 4.45 -17.57 -5.77
N VAL A 37 4.26 -16.26 -5.97
CA VAL A 37 5.35 -15.29 -6.02
C VAL A 37 5.33 -14.44 -4.76
N ALA A 38 6.40 -14.44 -3.98
CA ALA A 38 6.60 -13.46 -2.90
C ALA A 38 7.43 -12.29 -3.42
N HIS A 39 7.04 -11.05 -3.07
CA HIS A 39 7.77 -9.86 -3.50
C HIS A 39 9.08 -9.69 -2.74
N ARG A 40 9.04 -9.91 -1.42
CA ARG A 40 10.16 -9.83 -0.46
C ARG A 40 10.70 -8.42 -0.19
N ASP A 41 10.04 -7.38 -0.70
CA ASP A 41 10.47 -5.99 -0.51
C ASP A 41 9.34 -4.98 -0.77
N CYS A 42 8.17 -5.22 -0.17
CA CYS A 42 6.99 -4.36 -0.34
C CYS A 42 7.15 -3.01 0.39
N THR A 43 8.03 -2.15 -0.12
CA THR A 43 8.41 -0.88 0.51
C THR A 43 7.82 0.32 -0.22
N PHE A 44 7.88 1.49 0.42
CA PHE A 44 7.35 2.74 -0.10
C PHE A 44 7.91 3.11 -1.50
N SER A 45 9.19 2.84 -1.77
CA SER A 45 9.84 3.13 -3.06
C SER A 45 9.44 2.17 -4.17
N ASN A 46 8.98 0.98 -3.83
CA ASN A 46 8.65 -0.09 -4.78
C ASN A 46 7.17 -0.06 -5.20
N ILE A 47 6.44 0.99 -4.79
CA ILE A 47 5.08 1.26 -5.21
C ILE A 47 5.06 2.56 -6.00
N MET A 48 4.59 2.47 -7.24
CA MET A 48 4.49 3.61 -8.14
C MET A 48 3.08 3.75 -8.69
N GLN A 49 2.81 4.84 -9.41
CA GLN A 49 1.55 5.06 -10.11
C GLN A 49 1.79 5.52 -11.55
N ASP A 50 0.87 5.14 -12.44
CA ASP A 50 0.76 5.80 -13.74
C ASP A 50 0.12 7.17 -13.56
N ALA A 51 0.97 8.19 -13.65
CA ALA A 51 0.59 9.57 -13.41
C ALA A 51 0.31 10.34 -14.71
N THR A 52 0.19 9.65 -15.85
CA THR A 52 -0.05 10.27 -17.17
C THR A 52 -1.29 11.16 -17.18
N LEU A 53 -2.40 10.70 -16.57
CA LEU A 53 -3.62 11.51 -16.43
C LEU A 53 -3.55 12.48 -15.24
N LEU A 54 -2.74 12.16 -14.23
CA LEU A 54 -2.62 12.95 -13.01
C LEU A 54 -1.87 14.27 -13.23
N TYR A 55 -0.90 14.26 -14.16
CA TYR A 55 -0.14 15.42 -14.62
C TYR A 55 -0.38 15.65 -16.11
N PRO A 56 -1.43 16.41 -16.49
CA PRO A 56 -1.82 16.53 -17.89
C PRO A 56 -0.78 17.23 -18.78
N ASP A 57 0.11 18.03 -18.18
CA ASP A 57 1.23 18.71 -18.88
C ASP A 57 2.56 17.96 -18.71
N GLY A 58 2.53 16.76 -18.14
CA GLY A 58 3.71 15.97 -17.77
C GLY A 58 4.36 16.40 -16.45
N PHE A 59 5.37 15.64 -16.05
CA PHE A 59 6.13 15.84 -14.82
C PHE A 59 7.59 15.43 -15.01
N HIS A 60 8.47 15.91 -14.14
CA HIS A 60 9.88 15.57 -14.17
C HIS A 60 10.11 14.13 -13.66
N PRO A 61 10.94 13.31 -14.33
CA PRO A 61 11.10 11.89 -14.02
C PRO A 61 11.64 11.63 -12.60
N ILE A 62 12.52 12.49 -12.09
CA ILE A 62 13.11 12.37 -10.75
C ILE A 62 12.27 13.10 -9.69
N GLN A 63 12.05 14.41 -9.85
CA GLN A 63 11.21 15.20 -8.93
C GLN A 63 9.79 15.35 -9.48
N ASN A 64 8.90 14.39 -9.20
CA ASN A 64 7.56 14.35 -9.82
C ASN A 64 6.68 15.60 -9.54
N TRP A 65 7.05 16.45 -8.57
CA TRP A 65 6.37 17.74 -8.32
C TRP A 65 6.81 18.89 -9.24
N MET A 66 7.85 18.70 -10.06
CA MET A 66 8.33 19.69 -11.04
C MET A 66 7.84 19.36 -12.45
N ASP A 67 7.66 20.37 -13.29
CA ASP A 67 7.32 20.20 -14.71
C ASP A 67 8.49 19.55 -15.50
N PRO A 68 8.27 19.07 -16.73
CA PRO A 68 9.33 18.43 -17.52
C PRO A 68 10.56 19.31 -17.79
N SER A 69 10.43 20.64 -17.70
CA SER A 69 11.52 21.60 -17.90
C SER A 69 12.31 21.89 -16.63
N TYR A 70 11.85 21.39 -15.48
CA TYR A 70 12.40 21.63 -14.15
C TYR A 70 12.40 23.12 -13.72
N LYS A 71 11.51 23.94 -14.31
CA LYS A 71 11.44 25.39 -14.03
C LYS A 71 10.28 25.76 -13.11
N HIS A 72 9.18 25.01 -13.16
CA HIS A 72 7.97 25.30 -12.41
C HIS A 72 7.42 24.04 -11.73
N PHE A 73 6.52 24.22 -10.76
CA PHE A 73 5.76 23.10 -10.21
C PHE A 73 4.85 22.50 -11.28
N ALA A 74 4.82 21.18 -11.38
CA ALA A 74 3.95 20.48 -12.32
C ALA A 74 2.48 20.68 -11.94
N ARG A 75 1.69 21.10 -12.93
CA ARG A 75 0.23 21.16 -12.79
C ARG A 75 -0.31 19.74 -12.69
N HIS A 76 -1.14 19.50 -11.67
CA HIS A 76 -1.80 18.22 -11.45
C HIS A 76 -3.29 18.40 -11.16
N ILE A 77 -4.05 17.34 -11.38
CA ILE A 77 -5.45 17.19 -10.93
C ILE A 77 -5.50 16.28 -9.69
N THR A 78 -6.69 16.08 -9.12
CA THR A 78 -6.85 15.13 -8.01
C THR A 78 -6.95 13.69 -8.52
N ARG A 79 -6.60 12.70 -7.70
CA ARG A 79 -6.83 11.29 -8.08
C ARG A 79 -8.32 10.97 -8.12
N THR A 80 -9.15 11.70 -7.39
CA THR A 80 -10.61 11.63 -7.46
C THR A 80 -11.15 11.94 -8.87
N GLU A 81 -10.43 12.76 -9.65
CA GLU A 81 -10.81 13.13 -11.02
C GLU A 81 -10.35 12.11 -12.09
N CYS A 82 -9.31 11.31 -11.83
CA CYS A 82 -8.71 10.42 -12.84
C CYS A 82 -8.50 8.95 -12.46
N TRP A 83 -8.51 8.62 -11.16
CA TRP A 83 -8.31 7.28 -10.59
C TRP A 83 -7.10 6.53 -11.19
N PRO A 84 -5.86 6.91 -10.85
CA PRO A 84 -4.67 6.32 -11.44
C PRO A 84 -4.52 4.84 -11.06
N ARG A 85 -3.77 4.11 -11.91
CA ARG A 85 -3.35 2.74 -11.67
C ARG A 85 -2.05 2.72 -10.88
N TYR A 86 -1.96 1.85 -9.88
CA TYR A 86 -0.75 1.62 -9.10
C TYR A 86 -0.01 0.37 -9.58
N TYR A 87 1.31 0.41 -9.46
CA TYR A 87 2.21 -0.65 -9.90
C TYR A 87 3.17 -1.00 -8.78
N ILE A 88 3.35 -2.29 -8.58
CA ILE A 88 4.41 -2.84 -7.75
C ILE A 88 5.59 -3.09 -8.69
N ILE A 89 6.77 -2.59 -8.31
CA ILE A 89 7.98 -2.65 -9.11
C ILE A 89 9.14 -3.24 -8.31
N ASP A 90 10.28 -3.40 -8.97
CA ASP A 90 11.51 -3.94 -8.39
C ASP A 90 11.36 -5.38 -7.87
N PHE A 91 11.34 -6.31 -8.83
CA PHE A 91 11.28 -7.74 -8.56
C PHE A 91 12.66 -8.35 -8.31
N GLY A 92 13.69 -7.55 -8.01
CA GLY A 92 15.07 -8.02 -7.84
C GLY A 92 15.24 -9.01 -6.68
N LEU A 93 14.39 -8.89 -5.65
CA LEU A 93 14.33 -9.81 -4.51
C LEU A 93 13.19 -10.83 -4.61
N SER A 94 12.28 -10.68 -5.55
CA SER A 94 11.10 -11.53 -5.67
C SER A 94 11.47 -12.95 -6.09
N ARG A 95 10.69 -13.92 -5.64
CA ARG A 95 10.85 -15.32 -6.04
C ARG A 95 9.51 -16.01 -6.25
N ARG A 96 9.48 -16.91 -7.24
CA ARG A 96 8.39 -17.83 -7.49
C ARG A 96 8.71 -19.18 -6.88
N TYR A 97 7.73 -19.77 -6.20
CA TYR A 97 7.84 -21.03 -5.51
C TYR A 97 7.00 -22.11 -6.19
N ASP A 98 7.46 -23.36 -6.07
CA ASP A 98 6.70 -24.51 -6.52
C ASP A 98 5.80 -25.00 -5.37
N PRO A 99 4.46 -24.96 -5.50
CA PRO A 99 3.57 -25.46 -4.47
C PRO A 99 3.81 -26.94 -4.10
N ALA A 100 4.36 -27.74 -5.03
CA ALA A 100 4.67 -29.14 -4.77
C ALA A 100 5.82 -29.33 -3.75
N GLN A 101 6.65 -28.32 -3.51
CA GLN A 101 7.75 -28.35 -2.53
C GLN A 101 7.30 -27.98 -1.12
N GLY A 102 6.04 -27.60 -0.94
CA GLY A 102 5.53 -27.08 0.33
C GLY A 102 6.00 -25.64 0.61
N PRO A 103 5.71 -25.12 1.82
CA PRO A 103 5.99 -23.74 2.17
C PRO A 103 7.49 -23.43 2.10
N PRO A 104 7.87 -22.31 1.48
CA PRO A 104 9.27 -21.94 1.34
C PRO A 104 9.87 -21.53 2.69
N MET A 105 11.14 -21.88 2.84
CA MET A 105 11.99 -21.46 3.94
C MET A 105 13.24 -20.85 3.30
N GLU A 106 13.28 -19.52 3.24
CA GLU A 106 14.30 -18.78 2.52
C GLU A 106 15.16 -17.98 3.48
N ASP A 107 16.45 -17.88 3.16
CA ASP A 107 17.36 -17.01 3.89
C ASP A 107 16.88 -15.56 3.76
N VAL A 108 17.02 -14.82 4.87
CA VAL A 108 16.65 -13.41 4.92
C VAL A 108 17.56 -12.62 3.99
N ILE A 109 16.95 -11.83 3.11
CA ILE A 109 17.65 -10.80 2.33
C ILE A 109 17.11 -9.46 2.80
N CYS A 110 17.97 -8.65 3.43
CA CYS A 110 17.59 -7.31 3.88
C CYS A 110 17.33 -6.38 2.69
N GLY A 111 16.06 -6.14 2.40
CA GLY A 111 15.58 -5.11 1.47
C GLY A 111 15.53 -3.71 2.09
N GLY A 112 14.58 -2.90 1.60
CA GLY A 112 14.40 -1.51 2.03
C GLY A 112 13.83 -1.38 3.44
N ASP A 113 12.98 -2.31 3.89
CA ASP A 113 12.51 -2.39 5.28
C ASP A 113 13.22 -3.53 6.03
N LYS A 114 13.83 -3.19 7.16
CA LYS A 114 14.64 -4.08 8.01
C LYS A 114 14.01 -4.32 9.38
N SER A 115 12.78 -3.83 9.57
CA SER A 115 12.04 -3.98 10.82
C SER A 115 11.26 -5.29 11.02
N PRO A 116 11.03 -6.18 10.01
CA PRO A 116 10.40 -7.46 10.29
C PRO A 116 11.14 -8.24 11.39
N PRO A 117 10.44 -8.80 12.38
CA PRO A 117 11.03 -9.56 13.49
C PRO A 117 11.96 -10.68 13.04
N GLU A 118 11.59 -11.38 11.96
CA GLU A 118 12.39 -12.44 11.34
C GLU A 118 13.72 -11.93 10.75
N HIS A 119 13.87 -10.62 10.52
CA HIS A 119 15.10 -10.01 9.98
C HIS A 119 16.01 -9.46 11.08
N LEU A 120 15.71 -9.72 12.36
CA LEU A 120 16.40 -9.10 13.49
C LEU A 120 17.13 -10.12 14.36
N GLY A 121 18.29 -9.72 14.89
CA GLY A 121 19.03 -10.47 15.91
C GLY A 121 19.28 -11.92 15.51
N ALA A 122 19.02 -12.84 16.44
CA ALA A 122 19.23 -14.27 16.23
C ALA A 122 18.25 -14.91 15.23
N ALA A 123 17.15 -14.24 14.87
CA ALA A 123 16.19 -14.75 13.88
C ALA A 123 16.67 -14.56 12.44
N TYR A 124 17.60 -13.63 12.20
CA TYR A 124 18.12 -13.31 10.87
C TYR A 124 18.74 -14.52 10.15
N ASP A 125 19.43 -15.39 10.89
CA ASP A 125 20.08 -16.58 10.35
C ASP A 125 19.13 -17.79 10.23
N ILE A 126 17.84 -17.60 10.57
CA ILE A 126 16.82 -18.64 10.50
C ILE A 126 15.99 -18.41 9.23
N PRO A 127 15.99 -19.35 8.27
CA PRO A 127 15.16 -19.23 7.09
C PRO A 127 13.69 -19.03 7.45
N CYS A 128 13.00 -18.15 6.73
CA CYS A 128 11.61 -17.81 7.00
C CYS A 128 10.74 -17.92 5.75
N ASN A 129 9.43 -17.99 5.98
CA ASN A 129 8.45 -17.91 4.91
C ASN A 129 8.27 -16.43 4.51
N PRO A 130 8.55 -16.04 3.26
CA PRO A 130 8.48 -14.65 2.82
C PRO A 130 7.05 -14.11 2.63
N PHE A 131 6.03 -14.98 2.53
CA PHE A 131 4.66 -14.54 2.29
C PHE A 131 4.08 -13.74 3.48
N PRO A 132 4.19 -14.22 4.75
CA PRO A 132 3.93 -13.40 5.93
C PRO A 132 4.80 -12.14 6.06
N THR A 133 6.02 -12.16 5.53
CA THR A 133 6.92 -10.99 5.55
C THR A 133 6.39 -9.88 4.63
N ASP A 134 5.88 -10.21 3.44
CA ASP A 134 5.19 -9.25 2.56
C ASP A 134 4.01 -8.56 3.26
N ILE A 135 3.24 -9.33 4.06
CA ILE A 135 2.12 -8.78 4.87
C ILE A 135 2.63 -7.80 5.92
N TYR A 136 3.71 -8.15 6.60
CA TYR A 136 4.34 -7.26 7.57
C TYR A 136 4.81 -5.96 6.92
N PHE A 137 5.49 -6.03 5.76
CA PHE A 137 5.95 -4.86 5.04
C PHE A 137 4.80 -3.90 4.70
N LEU A 138 3.71 -4.42 4.14
CA LEU A 138 2.53 -3.61 3.83
C LEU A 138 1.88 -3.01 5.08
N GLY A 139 1.75 -3.80 6.15
CA GLY A 139 1.18 -3.35 7.42
C GLY A 139 2.06 -2.28 8.06
N ASN A 140 3.38 -2.45 8.05
CA ASN A 140 4.33 -1.50 8.59
C ASN A 140 4.40 -0.22 7.74
N LEU A 141 4.28 -0.32 6.42
CA LEU A 141 4.17 0.83 5.52
C LEU A 141 2.92 1.67 5.83
N LEU A 142 1.75 1.02 6.00
CA LEU A 142 0.54 1.70 6.48
C LEU A 142 0.76 2.35 7.85
N LYS A 143 1.33 1.59 8.78
CA LYS A 143 1.59 1.98 10.16
C LYS A 143 2.50 3.20 10.26
N GLN A 144 3.64 3.19 9.59
CA GLN A 144 4.64 4.25 9.68
C GLN A 144 4.18 5.47 8.88
N ASP A 145 3.87 5.31 7.59
CA ASP A 145 3.74 6.46 6.68
C ASP A 145 2.34 7.10 6.69
N PHE A 146 1.30 6.32 7.02
CA PHE A 146 -0.09 6.80 6.96
C PHE A 146 -0.76 6.91 8.34
N VAL A 147 -0.34 6.11 9.33
CA VAL A 147 -0.94 6.06 10.68
C VAL A 147 -0.10 6.67 11.81
N TYR A 148 1.23 6.64 11.83
CA TYR A 148 1.98 7.18 12.98
C TYR A 148 2.95 8.32 12.67
N LYS A 149 3.77 8.22 11.63
CA LYS A 149 4.78 9.25 11.33
C LYS A 149 4.27 10.33 10.40
N GLY A 150 3.33 10.01 9.51
CA GLY A 150 3.00 10.91 8.40
C GLY A 150 4.20 11.08 7.46
N PHE A 151 3.96 11.61 6.25
CA PHE A 151 5.04 11.87 5.29
C PHE A 151 6.22 12.59 5.95
N PRO A 152 7.48 12.17 5.68
CA PRO A 152 8.68 12.55 6.42
C PRO A 152 9.14 13.99 6.09
N MET A 153 8.31 14.98 6.40
CA MET A 153 8.59 16.39 6.10
C MET A 153 8.40 17.32 7.32
N SER A 154 8.03 16.82 8.50
CA SER A 154 7.89 17.66 9.70
C SER A 154 8.29 16.94 10.98
N SER A 155 9.28 17.49 11.67
CA SER A 155 9.70 17.12 13.03
C SER A 155 8.79 17.70 14.13
N ASP A 156 7.74 18.44 13.78
CA ASP A 156 6.81 19.02 14.76
C ASP A 156 5.69 18.03 15.13
N ASP A 157 5.83 17.45 16.32
CA ASP A 157 4.94 16.48 16.95
C ASP A 157 3.51 17.03 17.19
N ARG A 158 3.34 18.37 17.21
CA ARG A 158 2.06 19.03 17.51
C ARG A 158 1.05 19.00 16.36
N LEU A 159 1.47 18.58 15.16
CA LEU A 159 0.63 18.51 13.95
C LEU A 159 -0.02 17.13 13.73
N ARG A 160 0.10 16.20 14.70
CA ARG A 160 -0.39 14.80 14.61
C ARG A 160 -1.91 14.59 14.71
N LEU A 161 -2.73 15.65 14.76
CA LEU A 161 -4.14 15.53 15.19
C LEU A 161 -5.10 14.83 14.22
N TYR A 162 -4.70 14.48 13.01
CA TYR A 162 -5.60 13.85 12.04
C TYR A 162 -4.96 12.70 11.28
N GLU A 163 -5.39 11.49 11.60
CA GLU A 163 -4.88 10.25 11.02
C GLU A 163 -5.92 9.69 10.03
N PRO A 164 -5.75 9.91 8.71
CA PRO A 164 -6.79 9.62 7.74
C PRO A 164 -7.13 8.14 7.61
N LEU A 165 -6.26 7.24 8.09
CA LEU A 165 -6.42 5.78 8.02
C LEU A 165 -6.46 5.08 9.39
N SER A 166 -6.69 5.79 10.50
CA SER A 166 -6.73 5.15 11.84
C SER A 166 -7.83 4.09 12.01
N PHE A 167 -8.86 4.11 11.15
CA PHE A 167 -9.86 3.03 11.11
C PHE A 167 -9.29 1.68 10.66
N LEU A 168 -8.06 1.64 10.11
CA LEU A 168 -7.36 0.41 9.75
C LEU A 168 -6.50 -0.15 10.90
N ASP A 169 -6.39 0.54 12.03
CA ASP A 169 -5.49 0.14 13.13
C ASP A 169 -5.64 -1.32 13.57
N PRO A 170 -6.86 -1.88 13.72
CA PRO A 170 -7.00 -3.30 14.08
C PRO A 170 -6.42 -4.24 13.02
N LEU A 171 -6.61 -3.94 11.73
CA LEU A 171 -6.04 -4.73 10.64
C LEU A 171 -4.52 -4.59 10.59
N ILE A 172 -4.00 -3.36 10.71
CA ILE A 172 -2.56 -3.07 10.71
C ILE A 172 -1.85 -3.79 11.87
N LYS A 173 -2.48 -3.82 13.06
CA LYS A 173 -1.96 -4.53 14.22
C LYS A 173 -1.76 -6.02 13.92
N ASP A 174 -2.74 -6.66 13.28
CA ASP A 174 -2.66 -8.08 12.93
C ASP A 174 -1.65 -8.34 11.81
N MET A 175 -1.56 -7.45 10.82
CA MET A 175 -0.54 -7.53 9.75
C MET A 175 0.90 -7.39 10.28
N THR A 176 1.09 -6.67 11.39
CA THR A 176 2.41 -6.37 11.98
C THR A 176 2.71 -7.22 13.23
N GLN A 177 2.04 -8.37 13.37
CA GLN A 177 2.30 -9.31 14.45
C GLN A 177 3.76 -9.78 14.46
N GLN A 178 4.28 -9.97 15.68
CA GLN A 178 5.67 -10.40 15.87
C GLN A 178 5.90 -11.81 15.35
N ASP A 179 4.98 -12.72 15.66
CA ASP A 179 4.95 -14.06 15.10
C ASP A 179 4.39 -14.02 13.66
N PRO A 180 5.18 -14.40 12.63
CA PRO A 180 4.71 -14.45 11.25
C PRO A 180 3.49 -15.35 11.03
N ALA A 181 3.33 -16.43 11.82
CA ALA A 181 2.22 -17.36 11.69
C ALA A 181 0.87 -16.79 12.16
N LEU A 182 0.90 -15.71 12.95
CA LEU A 182 -0.30 -15.00 13.42
C LEU A 182 -0.74 -13.86 12.50
N ARG A 183 0.03 -13.57 11.44
CA ARG A 183 -0.33 -12.55 10.46
C ARG A 183 -1.43 -13.09 9.54
N PRO A 184 -2.41 -12.25 9.17
CA PRO A 184 -3.43 -12.65 8.20
C PRO A 184 -2.78 -12.92 6.83
N THR A 185 -3.36 -13.83 6.06
CA THR A 185 -3.05 -14.00 4.64
C THR A 185 -3.47 -12.77 3.84
N ILE A 186 -2.93 -12.58 2.63
CA ILE A 186 -3.34 -11.43 1.79
C ILE A 186 -4.84 -11.46 1.44
N GLY A 187 -5.43 -12.65 1.33
CA GLY A 187 -6.88 -12.81 1.11
C GLY A 187 -7.70 -12.27 2.27
N GLU A 188 -7.33 -12.64 3.50
CA GLU A 188 -7.97 -12.12 4.72
C GLU A 188 -7.75 -10.61 4.88
N VAL A 189 -6.58 -10.09 4.50
CA VAL A 189 -6.31 -8.64 4.49
C VAL A 189 -7.30 -7.92 3.58
N ILE A 190 -7.53 -8.42 2.37
CA ILE A 190 -8.44 -7.80 1.40
C ILE A 190 -9.89 -7.88 1.85
N GLU A 191 -10.32 -9.03 2.36
CA GLU A 191 -11.67 -9.20 2.89
C GLU A 191 -11.94 -8.21 4.02
N ARG A 192 -11.05 -8.17 5.03
CA ARG A 192 -11.18 -7.27 6.18
C ARG A 192 -11.07 -5.81 5.77
N PHE A 193 -10.15 -5.47 4.87
CA PHE A 193 -10.02 -4.11 4.35
C PHE A 193 -11.30 -3.66 3.64
N ASP A 194 -11.90 -4.53 2.84
CA ASP A 194 -13.14 -4.25 2.13
C ASP A 194 -14.32 -4.07 3.08
N GLU A 195 -14.44 -4.91 4.11
CA GLU A 195 -15.46 -4.74 5.14
C GLU A 195 -15.33 -3.40 5.88
N ILE A 196 -14.10 -3.01 6.22
CA ILE A 196 -13.83 -1.72 6.87
C ILE A 196 -14.18 -0.57 5.92
N ALA A 197 -13.74 -0.64 4.66
CA ALA A 197 -13.97 0.39 3.66
C ALA A 197 -15.47 0.59 3.35
N ARG A 198 -16.26 -0.50 3.29
CA ARG A 198 -17.73 -0.42 3.06
C ARG A 198 -18.49 0.28 4.19
N LYS A 199 -17.94 0.27 5.42
CA LYS A 199 -18.54 0.95 6.57
C LYS A 199 -18.27 2.46 6.58
N LEU A 200 -17.38 2.95 5.72
CA LEU A 200 -17.08 4.38 5.63
C LEU A 200 -18.22 5.14 4.95
N SER A 201 -18.68 6.21 5.59
CA SER A 201 -19.68 7.08 4.99
C SER A 201 -19.12 7.86 3.81
N PHE A 202 -20.00 8.30 2.91
CA PHE A 202 -19.65 9.19 1.81
C PHE A 202 -18.85 10.43 2.27
N TRP A 203 -19.23 11.01 3.42
CA TRP A 203 -18.54 12.16 4.00
C TRP A 203 -17.18 11.80 4.59
N HIS A 204 -17.03 10.60 5.16
CA HIS A 204 -15.74 10.13 5.66
C HIS A 204 -14.74 9.99 4.51
N LEU A 205 -15.16 9.39 3.38
CA LEU A 205 -14.32 9.22 2.20
C LEU A 205 -13.84 10.55 1.59
N ARG A 206 -14.57 11.65 1.80
CA ARG A 206 -14.18 12.99 1.33
C ARG A 206 -13.38 13.82 2.32
N ARG A 207 -13.12 13.30 3.53
CA ARG A 207 -12.21 13.95 4.47
C ARG A 207 -10.82 14.06 3.84
N PRO A 208 -9.99 15.05 4.25
CA PRO A 208 -8.65 15.22 3.74
C PRO A 208 -7.84 13.92 3.76
N GLY A 209 -7.00 13.66 2.74
CA GLY A 209 -6.11 12.51 2.72
C GLY A 209 -4.80 12.71 3.49
N GLN A 210 -4.65 13.83 4.21
CA GLN A 210 -3.37 14.28 4.78
C GLN A 210 -3.53 14.82 6.20
N ARG A 211 -2.48 14.62 7.01
CA ARG A 211 -2.35 15.12 8.39
C ARG A 211 -2.23 16.64 8.50
N PHE A 212 -1.62 17.29 7.51
CA PHE A 212 -1.19 18.69 7.64
C PHE A 212 -2.36 19.68 7.55
N TYR A 213 -2.61 20.38 8.66
CA TYR A 213 -3.59 21.47 8.75
C TYR A 213 -3.29 22.68 7.83
N PHE A 214 -2.04 22.83 7.39
CA PHE A 214 -1.57 23.97 6.59
C PHE A 214 -1.77 23.83 5.08
N PHE A 215 -2.08 22.64 4.57
CA PHE A 215 -2.63 22.56 3.21
C PHE A 215 -3.95 23.33 3.21
N PRO A 216 -4.23 24.21 2.22
CA PRO A 216 -5.37 25.10 2.30
C PRO A 216 -6.66 24.29 2.34
N LYS A 217 -7.19 24.07 3.56
CA LYS A 217 -8.46 23.38 3.81
C LYS A 217 -9.56 23.99 2.96
N LEU A 218 -9.48 25.30 2.72
CA LEU A 218 -10.36 26.01 1.81
C LEU A 218 -10.25 25.52 0.37
N ALA A 219 -9.03 25.32 -0.16
CA ALA A 219 -8.86 24.80 -1.52
C ALA A 219 -9.38 23.36 -1.64
N GLN A 220 -9.14 22.52 -0.64
CA GLN A 220 -9.68 21.16 -0.61
C GLN A 220 -11.21 21.18 -0.53
N LEU A 221 -11.80 22.00 0.34
CA LEU A 221 -13.24 22.20 0.45
C LEU A 221 -13.85 22.66 -0.88
N VAL A 222 -13.23 23.64 -1.55
CA VAL A 222 -13.67 24.14 -2.86
C VAL A 222 -13.63 23.03 -3.91
N ARG A 223 -12.57 22.20 -3.94
CA ARG A 223 -12.50 21.02 -4.81
C ARG A 223 -13.61 20.03 -4.51
N GLN A 224 -13.87 19.74 -3.23
CA GLN A 224 -14.92 18.81 -2.84
C GLN A 224 -16.33 19.33 -3.21
N ILE A 225 -16.62 20.62 -3.03
CA ILE A 225 -17.87 21.24 -3.51
C ILE A 225 -18.01 21.07 -5.03
N LYS A 226 -16.94 21.36 -5.79
CA LYS A 226 -16.91 21.14 -7.24
C LYS A 226 -17.16 19.68 -7.63
N HIS A 227 -16.57 18.73 -6.91
CA HIS A 227 -16.80 17.29 -7.12
C HIS A 227 -18.25 16.88 -6.85
N LEU A 228 -18.90 17.46 -5.82
CA LEU A 228 -20.32 17.23 -5.55
C LEU A 228 -21.21 17.75 -6.67
N PHE A 229 -20.97 18.98 -7.15
CA PHE A 229 -21.72 19.52 -8.29
C PHE A 229 -21.52 18.73 -9.59
N LYS A 230 -20.32 18.16 -9.78
CA LYS A 230 -20.01 17.29 -10.92
C LYS A 230 -20.40 15.83 -10.73
N LEU A 231 -21.01 15.49 -9.59
CA LEU A 231 -21.37 14.10 -9.22
C LEU A 231 -20.19 13.11 -9.31
N VAL A 232 -18.95 13.58 -9.11
CA VAL A 232 -17.77 12.71 -9.09
C VAL A 232 -17.83 11.89 -7.79
N PRO A 233 -17.86 10.55 -7.85
CA PRO A 233 -17.99 9.72 -6.64
C PRO A 233 -16.73 9.81 -5.76
N ALA A 234 -16.87 9.43 -4.48
CA ALA A 234 -15.75 9.43 -3.53
C ALA A 234 -14.82 8.20 -3.67
N LEU A 235 -15.25 7.21 -4.45
CA LEU A 235 -14.53 6.00 -4.85
C LEU A 235 -14.80 5.77 -6.34
N PRO A 236 -13.91 5.09 -7.08
CA PRO A 236 -14.15 4.79 -8.49
C PRO A 236 -15.42 3.95 -8.66
N LEU A 237 -16.23 4.25 -9.70
CA LEU A 237 -17.44 3.47 -10.03
C LEU A 237 -17.09 2.05 -10.49
N TYR A 238 -15.94 1.91 -11.15
CA TYR A 238 -15.39 0.63 -11.54
C TYR A 238 -14.27 0.27 -10.56
N THR A 239 -14.58 -0.55 -9.58
CA THR A 239 -13.56 -1.29 -8.85
C THR A 239 -13.14 -2.48 -9.70
N PRO A 240 -11.83 -2.76 -9.85
CA PRO A 240 -11.38 -4.05 -10.36
C PRO A 240 -12.11 -5.18 -9.61
N PRO A 241 -12.45 -6.31 -10.27
CA PRO A 241 -13.09 -7.42 -9.60
C PRO A 241 -12.32 -7.74 -8.31
N THR A 242 -13.04 -7.94 -7.21
CA THR A 242 -12.43 -8.55 -6.03
C THR A 242 -11.80 -9.85 -6.50
N LEU A 243 -10.49 -9.98 -6.35
CA LEU A 243 -9.78 -11.20 -6.70
C LEU A 243 -10.37 -12.34 -5.86
N VAL A 244 -10.36 -13.53 -6.46
CA VAL A 244 -10.91 -14.76 -5.89
C VAL A 244 -10.29 -15.00 -4.51
N PRO A 245 -11.00 -15.57 -3.52
CA PRO A 245 -10.35 -15.99 -2.29
C PRO A 245 -9.11 -16.84 -2.58
N LEU A 246 -8.04 -16.67 -1.79
CA LEU A 246 -6.82 -17.45 -1.94
C LEU A 246 -7.16 -18.94 -2.04
N SER A 247 -6.52 -19.64 -2.98
CA SER A 247 -6.71 -21.08 -3.11
C SER A 247 -6.38 -21.79 -1.78
N PRO A 248 -7.06 -22.92 -1.45
CA PRO A 248 -6.74 -23.67 -0.24
C PRO A 248 -5.26 -24.07 -0.14
N GLU A 249 -4.63 -24.37 -1.29
CA GLU A 249 -3.19 -24.62 -1.39
C GLU A 249 -2.37 -23.41 -0.95
N MET A 250 -2.72 -22.21 -1.43
CA MET A 250 -2.00 -20.99 -1.05
C MET A 250 -2.23 -20.64 0.44
N GLN A 251 -3.42 -20.87 0.98
CA GLN A 251 -3.68 -20.69 2.42
C GLN A 251 -2.83 -21.65 3.27
N ALA A 252 -2.68 -22.90 2.85
CA ALA A 252 -1.78 -23.85 3.49
C ALA A 252 -0.31 -23.40 3.40
N PHE A 253 0.07 -22.74 2.31
CA PHE A 253 1.40 -22.18 2.07
C PHE A 253 1.79 -21.07 3.05
N TYR A 254 0.83 -20.41 3.69
CA TYR A 254 1.06 -19.43 4.76
C TYR A 254 1.26 -20.06 6.14
N THR A 255 0.62 -21.20 6.40
CA THR A 255 0.38 -21.71 7.76
C THR A 255 1.26 -22.90 8.15
N GLN A 256 1.80 -23.62 7.17
CA GLN A 256 2.68 -24.74 7.45
C GLN A 256 4.10 -24.22 7.75
N THR A 257 4.55 -24.41 8.99
CA THR A 257 5.97 -24.35 9.31
C THR A 257 6.63 -25.57 8.67
N GLY A 258 7.63 -25.35 7.84
CA GLY A 258 8.34 -26.44 7.16
C GLY A 258 8.87 -27.44 8.18
N THR A 259 8.19 -28.58 8.33
CA THR A 259 8.73 -29.73 9.05
C THR A 259 9.76 -30.36 8.13
N LYS A 260 11.04 -29.99 8.32
CA LYS A 260 12.12 -30.83 7.78
C LYS A 260 11.97 -32.21 8.40
N SER A 261 11.60 -33.19 7.58
CA SER A 261 11.80 -34.60 7.93
C SER A 261 13.32 -34.77 8.13
N PRO A 262 13.79 -35.26 9.28
CA PRO A 262 15.21 -35.57 9.41
C PRO A 262 15.56 -36.75 8.48
N PRO A 263 16.77 -36.75 7.88
CA PRO A 263 17.26 -37.86 7.06
C PRO A 263 17.46 -39.15 7.87
#